data_AF-A0A2N5A9E1-F1
#
_entry.id   AF-A0A2N5A9E1-F1
#
_cell.length_a   1.000
_cell.length_b   1.000
_cell.length_c   1.000
_cell.angle_alpha   90.00
_cell.angle_beta   90.00
_cell.angle_gamma   90.00
#
_symmetry.space_group_name_H-M   'P 1'
#
loop_
_entity.id
_entity.type
_entity.pdbx_description
1 polymer ?
#
loop_
_entity_poly.entity_id
_entity_poly.type
_entity_poly.pdbx_seq_one_letter_code
_entity_poly.pdbx_strand_id
1 'polypeptide(L)'
;HELLAEASGNLFVLQAIQQQNRLRRLLEFGSYHNKRRVKEWCEEHVAIIDALRENKQEQAAELMRKHLQYAFDQVNVKSPRV
;
A
#
# COMPACT_ATOMS: atom_id res chain seq x y z
N HIS A 1 -4.34 2.95 -4.38
CA HIS A 1 -4.29 4.01 -3.35
C HIS A 1 -4.82 5.35 -3.86
N GLU A 2 -4.34 5.86 -5.00
CA GLU A 2 -4.78 7.18 -5.53
C GLU A 2 -6.30 7.26 -5.74
N LEU A 3 -6.91 6.20 -6.28
CA LEU A 3 -8.36 6.15 -6.51
C LEU A 3 -9.18 6.24 -5.20
N LEU A 4 -8.67 5.66 -4.09
CA LEU A 4 -9.30 5.80 -2.77
C LEU A 4 -9.08 7.21 -2.19
N ALA A 5 -7.93 7.82 -2.46
CA ALA A 5 -7.63 9.18 -2.04
C ALA A 5 -8.49 10.21 -2.80
N GLU A 6 -8.70 10.01 -4.09
CA GLU A 6 -9.61 10.81 -4.92
C GLU A 6 -11.06 10.68 -4.42
N ALA A 7 -11.49 9.46 -4.09
CA ALA A 7 -12.81 9.21 -3.51
C ALA A 7 -13.03 9.89 -2.14
N SER A 8 -11.96 10.28 -1.44
CA SER A 8 -12.08 11.05 -0.18
C SER A 8 -12.50 12.51 -0.38
N GLY A 9 -12.45 13.03 -1.61
CA GLY A 9 -12.75 14.43 -1.93
C GLY A 9 -11.73 15.44 -1.38
N ASN A 10 -10.65 14.98 -0.74
CA ASN A 10 -9.65 15.85 -0.12
C ASN A 10 -8.37 15.94 -0.98
N LEU A 11 -8.14 17.13 -1.53
CA LEU A 11 -6.98 17.41 -2.39
C LEU A 11 -5.64 17.16 -1.68
N PHE A 12 -5.53 17.49 -0.38
CA PHE A 12 -4.30 17.29 0.38
C PHE A 12 -3.98 15.81 0.56
N VAL A 13 -5.01 14.98 0.78
CA VAL A 13 -4.86 13.52 0.91
C VAL A 13 -4.41 12.93 -0.43
N LEU A 14 -5.02 13.37 -1.54
CA LEU A 14 -4.64 12.93 -2.88
C LEU A 14 -3.17 13.27 -3.18
N GLN A 15 -2.74 14.50 -2.92
CA GLN A 15 -1.36 14.94 -3.14
C GLN A 15 -0.37 14.15 -2.28
N ALA A 16 -0.67 13.92 -1.00
CA ALA A 16 0.16 13.12 -0.11
C ALA A 16 0.33 11.68 -0.62
N ILE A 17 -0.76 11.04 -1.05
CA ILE A 17 -0.74 9.67 -1.59
C ILE A 17 0.08 9.60 -2.88
N GLN A 18 -0.07 10.58 -3.78
CA GLN A 18 0.71 10.66 -5.02
C GLN A 18 2.20 10.77 -4.73
N GLN A 19 2.60 11.60 -3.75
CA GLN A 19 3.99 11.73 -3.34
C GLN A 19 4.53 10.43 -2.73
N GLN A 20 3.74 9.78 -1.85
CA GLN A 20 4.09 8.50 -1.25
C GLN A 20 4.29 7.40 -2.30
N ASN A 21 3.43 7.35 -3.33
CA ASN A 21 3.54 6.40 -4.43
C ASN A 21 4.81 6.62 -5.27
N ARG A 22 5.19 7.87 -5.51
CA ARG A 22 6.45 8.19 -6.22
C ARG A 22 7.67 7.71 -5.44
N LEU A 23 7.72 7.99 -4.13
CA LEU A 23 8.80 7.52 -3.25
C LEU A 23 8.87 5.99 -3.20
N ARG A 24 7.72 5.32 -3.09
CA ARG A 24 7.65 3.85 -3.12
C ARG A 24 8.20 3.29 -4.42
N ARG A 25 7.81 3.85 -5.56
CA ARG A 25 8.29 3.40 -6.88
C ARG A 25 9.82 3.50 -6.98
N LEU A 26 10.41 4.59 -6.49
CA LEU A 26 11.88 4.77 -6.43
C LEU A 26 12.58 3.66 -5.61
N LEU A 27 12.03 3.29 -4.45
CA LEU A 27 12.57 2.21 -3.62
C LEU A 27 12.36 0.83 -4.27
N GLU A 28 11.27 0.65 -4.99
CA GLU A 28 10.93 -0.61 -5.65
C GLU A 28 11.79 -0.90 -6.89
N PHE A 29 12.26 0.12 -7.62
CA PHE A 29 13.11 -0.05 -8.82
C PHE A 29 14.37 -0.89 -8.57
N GLY A 30 14.90 -0.93 -7.34
CA GLY A 30 16.04 -1.80 -6.97
C GLY A 30 15.67 -3.22 -6.52
N SER A 31 14.39 -3.55 -6.35
CA SER A 31 13.93 -4.73 -5.56
C SER A 31 12.96 -5.66 -6.30
N TYR A 32 12.75 -5.44 -7.61
CA TYR A 32 11.70 -6.06 -8.45
C TYR A 32 11.88 -7.55 -8.82
N HIS A 33 12.59 -8.36 -8.03
CA HIS A 33 12.91 -9.74 -8.43
C HIS A 33 11.95 -10.83 -7.92
N ASN A 34 10.88 -10.51 -7.17
CA ASN A 34 10.08 -11.54 -6.51
C ASN A 34 8.60 -11.58 -6.98
N LYS A 35 8.32 -12.38 -8.02
CA LYS A 35 6.96 -12.56 -8.60
C LYS A 35 5.92 -13.06 -7.59
N ARG A 36 6.32 -13.86 -6.59
CA ARG A 36 5.40 -14.32 -5.51
C ARG A 36 4.81 -13.15 -4.73
N ARG A 37 5.60 -12.10 -4.50
CA ARG A 37 5.23 -10.95 -3.68
C ARG A 37 4.20 -10.04 -4.35
N VAL A 38 4.21 -9.96 -5.68
CA VAL A 38 3.18 -9.22 -6.44
C VAL A 38 1.81 -9.86 -6.20
N LYS A 39 1.75 -11.19 -6.12
CA LYS A 39 0.50 -11.91 -5.86
C LYS A 39 -0.04 -11.62 -4.46
N GLU A 40 0.82 -11.67 -3.43
CA GLU A 40 0.45 -11.37 -2.04
C GLU A 40 -0.09 -9.94 -1.89
N TRP A 41 0.55 -8.95 -2.52
CA TRP A 41 0.04 -7.57 -2.53
C TRP A 41 -1.31 -7.41 -3.22
N CYS A 42 -1.52 -8.13 -4.33
CA CYS A 42 -2.82 -8.14 -5.00
C CYS A 42 -3.90 -8.71 -4.09
N GLU A 43 -3.62 -9.80 -3.36
CA GLU A 43 -4.56 -10.41 -2.41
C GLU A 43 -4.88 -9.46 -1.24
N GLU A 44 -3.88 -8.76 -0.70
CA GLU A 44 -4.08 -7.72 0.33
C GLU A 44 -4.94 -6.56 -0.16
N HIS A 45 -4.73 -6.09 -1.40
CA HIS A 45 -5.54 -5.03 -1.99
C HIS A 45 -6.99 -5.47 -2.23
N VAL A 46 -7.21 -6.71 -2.65
CA VAL A 46 -8.56 -7.27 -2.82
C VAL A 46 -9.28 -7.30 -1.47
N ALA A 47 -8.62 -7.73 -0.39
CA ALA A 47 -9.22 -7.75 0.94
C ALA A 47 -9.65 -6.34 1.42
N ILE A 48 -8.85 -5.31 1.13
CA ILE A 48 -9.21 -3.91 1.44
C ILE A 48 -10.45 -3.49 0.64
N ILE A 49 -10.49 -3.80 -0.66
CA ILE A 49 -11.60 -3.46 -1.54
C ILE A 49 -12.88 -4.18 -1.10
N ASP A 50 -12.80 -5.45 -0.72
CA ASP A 50 -13.96 -6.20 -0.22
C ASP A 50 -14.50 -5.61 1.09
N ALA A 51 -13.62 -5.23 2.02
CA ALA A 51 -14.04 -4.52 3.24
C ALA A 51 -14.73 -3.18 2.94
N LEU A 52 -14.27 -2.44 1.91
CA LEU A 52 -14.93 -1.22 1.46
C LEU A 52 -16.30 -1.50 0.82
N ARG A 53 -16.43 -2.57 0.03
CA ARG A 53 -17.70 -3.00 -0.59
C ARG A 53 -18.74 -3.42 0.45
N GLU A 54 -18.30 -4.00 1.55
CA GLU A 54 -19.15 -4.34 2.70
C GLU A 54 -19.46 -3.15 3.62
N ASN A 55 -19.02 -1.94 3.25
CA ASN A 55 -19.20 -0.71 4.03
C ASN A 55 -18.51 -0.73 5.41
N LYS A 56 -17.47 -1.56 5.57
CA LYS A 56 -16.69 -1.71 6.81
C LYS A 56 -15.44 -0.84 6.76
N GLN A 57 -15.62 0.48 6.86
CA GLN A 57 -14.55 1.46 6.70
C GLN A 57 -13.39 1.30 7.71
N GLU A 58 -13.70 1.00 8.98
CA GLU A 58 -12.68 0.76 10.01
C GLU A 58 -11.82 -0.47 9.69
N GLN A 59 -12.44 -1.55 9.20
CA GLN A 59 -11.71 -2.76 8.81
C GLN A 59 -10.85 -2.50 7.59
N ALA A 60 -11.34 -1.77 6.59
CA ALA A 60 -10.57 -1.36 5.43
C ALA A 60 -9.34 -0.51 5.83
N ALA A 61 -9.50 0.40 6.79
CA ALA A 61 -8.41 1.21 7.32
C ALA A 61 -7.34 0.35 8.04
N GLU A 62 -7.76 -0.61 8.86
CA GLU A 62 -6.84 -1.51 9.55
C GLU A 62 -6.09 -2.44 8.57
N LEU A 63 -6.78 -2.94 7.55
CA LEU A 63 -6.15 -3.74 6.49
C LEU A 63 -5.12 -2.91 5.70
N MET A 64 -5.45 -1.66 5.37
CA MET A 64 -4.52 -0.73 4.72
C MET A 64 -3.28 -0.49 5.58
N ARG A 65 -3.47 -0.26 6.89
CA ARG A 65 -2.36 -0.08 7.83
C ARG A 65 -1.45 -1.30 7.87
N LYS A 66 -2.01 -2.51 7.95
CA LYS A 66 -1.26 -3.77 7.92
C LYS A 66 -0.50 -3.95 6.60
N HIS A 67 -1.15 -3.69 5.47
CA HIS A 67 -0.51 -3.73 4.14
C HIS A 67 0.73 -2.81 4.09
N LEU A 68 0.60 -1.58 4.59
CA LEU A 68 1.72 -0.62 4.62
C LEU A 68 2.85 -1.06 5.56
N GLN A 69 2.51 -1.58 6.74
CA GLN A 69 3.51 -2.10 7.69
C GLN A 69 4.26 -3.30 7.10
N TYR A 70 3.55 -4.23 6.48
CA TYR A 70 4.15 -5.40 5.83
C TYR A 70 5.06 -4.97 4.68
N ALA A 71 4.63 -4.01 3.86
CA ALA A 71 5.48 -3.44 2.81
C ALA A 71 6.75 -2.79 3.38
N PHE A 72 6.67 -2.09 4.51
CA PHE A 72 7.80 -1.44 5.17
C PHE A 72 8.79 -2.46 5.78
N ASP A 73 8.29 -3.41 6.57
CA ASP A 73 9.13 -4.43 7.22
C ASP A 73 9.92 -5.23 6.19
N GLN A 74 9.30 -5.54 5.05
CA GLN A 74 9.93 -6.28 3.96
C GLN A 74 11.03 -5.48 3.23
N VAL A 75 10.91 -4.14 3.17
CA VAL A 75 11.99 -3.28 2.67
C VAL A 75 13.13 -3.21 3.69
N ASN A 76 12.81 -3.16 4.98
CA ASN A 76 13.79 -3.07 6.06
C ASN A 76 14.58 -4.38 6.25
N VAL A 77 13.94 -5.54 6.11
CA VAL A 77 14.61 -6.86 6.15
C VAL A 77 15.62 -7.04 5.00
N LYS A 78 15.42 -6.36 3.87
CA LYS A 78 16.38 -6.37 2.74
C LYS A 78 17.58 -5.44 2.93
N SER A 79 17.56 -4.54 3.91
CA SER A 79 18.71 -3.72 4.29
C SER A 79 19.23 -4.19 5.64
N PRO A 80 20.09 -5.21 5.70
CA PRO A 80 20.86 -5.43 6.91
C PRO A 80 21.67 -4.15 7.12
N ARG A 81 21.40 -3.43 8.21
CA ARG A 81 22.30 -2.38 8.72
C ARG A 81 23.68 -3.03 8.86
N VAL A 82 24.57 -2.68 7.95
CA VAL A 82 26.02 -2.86 8.11
C VAL A 82 26.55 -1.66 8.88
#